data_AF-A0A969PGG3-F1
#
_entry.id   AF-A0A969PGG3-F1
#
_cell.length_a   1.000
_cell.length_b   1.000
_cell.length_c   1.000
_cell.angle_alpha   90.00
_cell.angle_beta   90.00
_cell.angle_gamma   90.00
#
_symmetry.space_group_name_H-M   'P 1'
#
loop_
_entity.id
_entity.type
_entity.pdbx_description
1 polymer ?
#
loop_
_entity_poly.entity_id
_entity_poly.type
_entity_poly.pdbx_seq_one_letter_code
_entity_poly.pdbx_strand_id
1 'polypeptide(L)'
;GGDGGDEEMGRWGDGEGGQSSIKNLQSPISRLEELQRQRITTVVQAEPACYNHNVETVRRLQDPVRRGAKYERSLTVLKWVKQLDPTIPTKSGLMLGHGETQDEVIQTMHDLRAVGCDRLTLGQYMRPSLQHLPVQKYWTPDEFDHLGAIAGELGFSHVRSGPLVRSSYHAGEDE
;
A
#
# COMPACT_ATOMS: atom_id res chain seq x y z
N GLY A 1 17.26 -72.35 51.03
CA GLY A 1 16.15 -73.11 50.42
C GLY A 1 14.86 -72.65 51.05
N GLY A 2 13.71 -72.65 50.41
CA GLY A 2 13.35 -72.74 48.98
C GLY A 2 12.40 -71.55 48.69
N ASP A 3 12.22 -71.13 47.44
CA ASP A 3 11.18 -71.66 46.52
C ASP A 3 9.79 -71.12 46.95
N GLY A 4 8.97 -70.44 46.17
CA GLY A 4 8.82 -70.15 44.75
C GLY A 4 7.35 -69.67 44.59
N GLY A 5 7.00 -68.91 43.55
CA GLY A 5 5.59 -68.57 43.29
C GLY A 5 5.39 -67.29 42.49
N ASP A 6 5.36 -67.46 41.17
CA ASP A 6 4.90 -66.50 40.17
C ASP A 6 3.40 -66.21 40.31
N GLU A 7 2.97 -64.98 40.01
CA GLU A 7 1.65 -64.74 39.40
C GLU A 7 1.68 -63.46 38.54
N GLU A 8 1.59 -63.68 37.23
CA GLU A 8 1.47 -62.70 36.16
C GLU A 8 -0.01 -62.40 35.94
N MET A 9 -0.44 -61.13 35.97
CA MET A 9 -1.63 -60.66 35.23
C MET A 9 -1.57 -59.13 35.08
N GLY A 10 -1.29 -58.68 33.86
CA GLY A 10 -1.04 -57.29 33.51
C GLY A 10 -2.29 -56.44 33.35
N ARG A 11 -2.13 -55.24 32.77
CA ARG A 11 -3.17 -54.46 32.06
C ARG A 11 -2.68 -53.04 31.68
N TRP A 12 -2.83 -52.67 30.40
CA TRP A 12 -2.86 -51.32 29.74
C TRP A 12 -1.77 -50.31 30.14
N GLY A 13 -0.97 -49.72 29.25
CA GLY A 13 -1.31 -49.18 27.94
C GLY A 13 -1.32 -47.66 28.01
N ASP A 14 -0.18 -47.03 28.28
CA ASP A 14 -0.04 -45.57 28.26
C ASP A 14 0.88 -45.16 27.11
N GLY A 15 0.23 -44.74 26.02
CA GLY A 15 0.88 -44.04 24.93
C GLY A 15 1.14 -42.59 25.34
N GLU A 16 2.41 -42.23 25.48
CA GLU A 16 2.86 -40.84 25.46
C GLU A 16 3.90 -40.67 24.36
N GLY A 17 3.72 -39.61 23.56
CA GLY A 17 4.56 -39.31 22.42
C GLY A 17 3.80 -38.85 21.18
N GLY A 18 2.59 -38.33 21.32
CA GLY A 18 1.98 -37.52 20.28
C GLY A 18 2.85 -36.28 20.05
N GLN A 19 3.73 -36.34 19.05
CA GLN A 19 4.26 -35.15 18.41
C GLN A 19 3.07 -34.38 17.84
N SER A 20 2.58 -33.43 18.63
CA SER A 20 1.65 -32.41 18.20
C SER A 20 2.32 -31.65 17.06
N SER A 21 2.03 -32.08 15.83
CA SER A 21 2.24 -31.25 14.65
C SER A 21 1.39 -30.01 14.85
N ILE A 22 2.03 -28.95 15.36
CA ILE A 22 1.52 -27.59 15.25
C ILE A 22 1.46 -27.32 13.75
N LYS A 23 0.34 -27.68 13.13
CA LYS A 23 -0.02 -27.17 11.81
C LYS A 23 -0.10 -25.67 11.97
N ASN A 24 0.86 -24.98 11.39
CA ASN A 24 0.85 -23.53 11.18
C ASN A 24 -0.55 -23.12 10.70
N LEU A 25 -1.39 -22.61 11.61
CA LEU A 25 -2.52 -21.79 11.23
C LEU A 25 -1.94 -20.44 10.79
N GLN A 26 -1.41 -20.41 9.56
CA GLN A 26 -1.26 -19.14 8.86
C GLN A 26 -2.64 -18.50 8.85
N SER A 27 -2.80 -17.37 9.56
CA SER A 27 -4.09 -16.70 9.63
C SER A 27 -4.57 -16.40 8.20
N PRO A 28 -5.88 -16.41 7.92
CA PRO A 28 -6.40 -16.12 6.58
C PRO A 28 -5.90 -14.78 6.01
N ILE A 29 -5.58 -13.83 6.89
CA ILE A 29 -4.96 -12.54 6.56
C ILE A 29 -3.59 -12.75 5.91
N SER A 30 -2.75 -13.62 6.47
CA SER A 30 -1.40 -13.90 5.94
C SER A 30 -1.40 -14.50 4.53
N ARG A 31 -2.38 -15.36 4.21
CA ARG A 31 -2.48 -15.95 2.85
C ARG A 31 -2.87 -14.92 1.79
N LEU A 32 -3.80 -14.02 2.11
CA LEU A 32 -4.21 -12.98 1.16
C LEU A 32 -3.09 -11.96 0.93
N GLU A 33 -2.34 -11.62 1.97
CA GLU A 33 -1.15 -10.75 1.85
C GLU A 33 -0.06 -11.41 1.01
N GLU A 34 0.20 -12.71 1.20
CA GLU A 34 1.16 -13.47 0.40
C GLU A 34 0.75 -13.51 -1.07
N LEU A 35 -0.51 -13.82 -1.38
CA LEU A 35 -1.04 -13.79 -2.74
C LEU A 35 -0.95 -12.38 -3.35
N GLN A 36 -1.22 -11.33 -2.58
CA GLN A 36 -1.10 -9.97 -3.06
C GLN A 36 0.36 -9.61 -3.37
N ARG A 37 1.30 -10.03 -2.51
CA ARG A 37 2.73 -9.85 -2.74
C ARG A 37 3.19 -10.58 -4.00
N GLN A 38 2.75 -11.83 -4.21
CA GLN A 38 3.03 -12.59 -5.44
C GLN A 38 2.54 -11.87 -6.70
N ARG A 39 1.32 -11.32 -6.68
CA ARG A 39 0.78 -10.53 -7.80
C ARG A 39 1.63 -9.30 -8.11
N ILE A 40 2.12 -8.61 -7.08
CA ILE A 40 3.01 -7.46 -7.24
C ILE A 40 4.36 -7.91 -7.80
N THR A 41 4.91 -9.02 -7.29
CA THR A 41 6.14 -9.62 -7.81
C THR A 41 6.05 -9.94 -9.29
N THR A 42 4.94 -10.50 -9.77
CA THR A 42 4.72 -10.75 -11.21
C THR A 42 4.86 -9.48 -12.04
N VAL A 43 4.30 -8.35 -11.58
CA VAL A 43 4.40 -7.07 -12.31
C VAL A 43 5.80 -6.48 -12.22
N VAL A 44 6.46 -6.57 -11.05
CA VAL A 44 7.84 -6.10 -10.85
C VAL A 44 8.82 -6.86 -11.75
N GLN A 45 8.66 -8.17 -11.89
CA GLN A 45 9.51 -9.01 -12.76
C GLN A 45 9.36 -8.71 -14.25
N ALA A 46 8.33 -7.97 -14.66
CA ALA A 46 8.19 -7.46 -16.02
C ALA A 46 8.97 -6.15 -16.25
N GLU A 47 9.73 -5.69 -15.25
CA GLU A 47 10.64 -4.53 -15.31
C GLU A 47 9.97 -3.26 -15.88
N PRO A 48 8.82 -2.81 -15.32
CA PRO A 48 8.18 -1.59 -15.81
C PRO A 48 9.09 -0.37 -15.61
N ALA A 49 9.14 0.50 -16.62
CA ALA A 49 9.86 1.78 -16.53
C ALA A 49 9.42 2.65 -15.34
N CYS A 50 8.16 2.49 -14.90
CA CYS A 50 7.67 3.04 -13.64
C CYS A 50 6.50 2.20 -13.12
N TYR A 51 6.49 1.93 -11.81
CA TYR A 51 5.36 1.32 -11.13
C TYR A 51 4.49 2.41 -10.47
N ASN A 52 3.29 2.64 -11.02
CA ASN A 52 2.37 3.63 -10.47
C ASN A 52 1.23 2.98 -9.66
N HIS A 53 1.04 3.42 -8.42
CA HIS A 53 -0.14 3.09 -7.61
C HIS A 53 -0.59 4.32 -6.81
N ASN A 54 -1.75 4.87 -7.17
CA ASN A 54 -2.27 6.08 -6.54
C ASN A 54 -2.88 5.80 -5.16
N VAL A 55 -2.57 6.67 -4.20
CA VAL A 55 -3.32 6.81 -2.95
C VAL A 55 -4.63 7.58 -3.16
N GLU A 56 -4.72 8.42 -4.18
CA GLU A 56 -5.87 9.25 -4.62
C GLU A 56 -6.29 10.37 -3.65
N THR A 57 -6.31 10.13 -2.35
CA THR A 57 -6.71 11.12 -1.35
C THR A 57 -6.06 10.85 0.01
N VAL A 58 -6.23 11.78 0.93
CA VAL A 58 -5.69 11.72 2.29
C VAL A 58 -6.36 10.61 3.11
N ARG A 59 -5.68 10.18 4.17
CA ARG A 59 -6.09 9.06 5.04
C ARG A 59 -7.55 9.13 5.48
N ARG A 60 -8.00 10.29 5.97
CA ARG A 60 -9.37 10.52 6.47
C ARG A 60 -10.45 10.30 5.40
N LEU A 61 -10.13 10.55 4.14
CA LEU A 61 -11.09 10.55 3.03
C LEU A 61 -11.06 9.27 2.19
N GLN A 62 -10.24 8.27 2.53
CA GLN A 62 -10.15 7.02 1.76
C GLN A 62 -11.50 6.30 1.63
N ASP A 63 -12.24 6.13 2.72
CA ASP A 63 -13.49 5.38 2.69
C ASP A 63 -14.60 6.06 1.85
N PRO A 64 -14.85 7.38 1.99
CA PRO A 64 -15.83 8.05 1.12
C PRO A 64 -15.38 8.14 -0.35
N VAL A 65 -14.08 8.32 -0.62
CA VAL A 65 -13.57 8.50 -2.00
C VAL A 65 -13.34 7.18 -2.73
N ARG A 66 -12.85 6.14 -2.03
CA ARG A 66 -12.41 4.87 -2.64
C ARG A 66 -13.06 3.67 -1.97
N ARG A 67 -14.19 3.23 -2.52
CA ARG A 67 -14.87 2.00 -2.08
C ARG A 67 -13.94 0.79 -2.24
N GLY A 68 -13.63 0.14 -1.12
CA GLY A 68 -12.84 -1.10 -1.09
C GLY A 68 -11.32 -0.93 -1.12
N ALA A 69 -10.80 0.30 -1.20
CA ALA A 69 -9.37 0.58 -0.99
C ALA A 69 -9.10 1.00 0.46
N LYS A 70 -7.85 0.85 0.90
CA LYS A 70 -7.39 1.32 2.22
C LYS A 70 -6.06 2.04 2.06
N TYR A 71 -5.86 3.07 2.88
CA TYR A 71 -4.67 3.93 2.86
C TYR A 71 -3.39 3.09 3.01
N GLU A 72 -3.30 2.34 4.11
CA GLU A 72 -2.13 1.51 4.46
C GLU A 72 -1.84 0.44 3.43
N ARG A 73 -2.89 -0.15 2.85
CA ARG A 73 -2.72 -1.14 1.79
C ARG A 73 -2.11 -0.50 0.54
N SER A 74 -2.47 0.74 0.22
CA SER A 74 -1.90 1.46 -0.92
C SER A 74 -0.43 1.82 -0.70
N LEU A 75 -0.07 2.26 0.52
CA LEU A 75 1.33 2.51 0.87
C LEU A 75 2.15 1.22 0.86
N THR A 76 1.59 0.12 1.35
CA THR A 76 2.24 -1.21 1.35
C THR A 76 2.56 -1.70 -0.07
N VAL A 77 1.72 -1.41 -1.06
CA VAL A 77 2.01 -1.75 -2.47
C VAL A 77 3.31 -1.09 -2.93
N LEU A 78 3.45 0.23 -2.72
CA LEU A 78 4.65 0.98 -3.11
C LEU A 78 5.89 0.51 -2.34
N LYS A 79 5.73 0.26 -1.03
CA LYS A 79 6.78 -0.30 -0.18
C LYS A 79 7.28 -1.64 -0.70
N TRP A 80 6.38 -2.55 -1.07
CA TRP A 80 6.75 -3.87 -1.56
C TRP A 80 7.44 -3.81 -2.91
N VAL A 81 7.05 -2.90 -3.82
CA VAL A 81 7.78 -2.67 -5.07
C VAL A 81 9.24 -2.32 -4.76
N LYS A 82 9.48 -1.33 -3.89
CA LYS A 82 10.83 -0.93 -3.49
C LYS A 82 11.64 -2.03 -2.78
N GLN A 83 10.98 -2.91 -2.04
CA GLN A 83 11.65 -4.07 -1.41
C GLN A 83 11.98 -5.18 -2.40
N LEU A 84 11.18 -5.36 -3.45
CA LEU A 84 11.40 -6.38 -4.47
C LEU A 84 12.47 -5.94 -5.46
N ASP A 85 12.39 -4.68 -5.92
CA ASP A 85 13.38 -4.06 -6.78
C ASP A 85 13.45 -2.55 -6.49
N PRO A 86 14.51 -2.07 -5.81
CA PRO A 86 14.66 -0.64 -5.50
C PRO A 86 14.96 0.22 -6.74
N THR A 87 15.39 -0.39 -7.86
CA THR A 87 15.76 0.32 -9.09
C THR A 87 14.54 0.79 -9.88
N ILE A 88 13.39 0.12 -9.73
CA ILE A 88 12.13 0.52 -10.39
C ILE A 88 11.62 1.83 -9.78
N PRO A 89 11.43 2.89 -10.58
CA PRO A 89 10.80 4.11 -10.12
C PRO A 89 9.35 3.88 -9.69
N THR A 90 8.98 4.30 -8.50
CA THR A 90 7.59 4.25 -8.02
C THR A 90 6.92 5.62 -8.12
N LYS A 91 5.64 5.61 -8.44
CA LYS A 91 4.81 6.81 -8.57
C LYS A 91 3.51 6.67 -7.79
N SER A 92 3.03 7.79 -7.27
CA SER A 92 1.68 7.91 -6.73
C SER A 92 1.07 9.25 -7.09
N GLY A 93 -0.20 9.43 -6.75
CA GLY A 93 -0.93 10.66 -7.03
C GLY A 93 -2.08 10.90 -6.07
N LEU A 94 -2.42 12.19 -5.94
CA LEU A 94 -3.58 12.69 -5.22
C LEU A 94 -4.45 13.54 -6.15
N MET A 95 -5.76 13.41 -5.97
CA MET A 95 -6.76 14.31 -6.51
C MET A 95 -7.25 15.24 -5.41
N LEU A 96 -7.00 16.54 -5.56
CA LEU A 96 -7.35 17.58 -4.61
C LEU A 96 -8.74 18.15 -4.91
N GLY A 97 -9.51 18.47 -3.87
CA GLY A 97 -10.88 18.98 -3.95
C GLY A 97 -11.92 18.03 -3.37
N HIS A 98 -11.51 16.97 -2.66
CA HIS A 98 -12.41 16.05 -1.96
C HIS A 98 -12.78 16.52 -0.55
N GLY A 99 -12.14 17.59 -0.06
CA GLY A 99 -12.35 18.16 1.28
C GLY A 99 -11.17 17.92 2.23
N GLU A 100 -10.01 17.56 1.68
CA GLU A 100 -8.73 17.52 2.38
C GLU A 100 -8.22 18.91 2.73
N THR A 101 -7.48 19.03 3.83
CA THR A 101 -6.72 20.24 4.16
C THR A 101 -5.31 20.18 3.57
N GLN A 102 -4.63 21.32 3.47
CA GLN A 102 -3.23 21.38 3.07
C GLN A 102 -2.33 20.52 3.96
N ASP A 103 -2.51 20.58 5.28
CA ASP A 103 -1.72 19.78 6.23
C ASP A 103 -1.89 18.28 6.01
N GLU A 104 -3.11 17.82 5.70
CA GLU A 104 -3.37 16.42 5.40
C GLU A 104 -2.69 15.99 4.09
N VAL A 105 -2.66 16.86 3.07
CA VAL A 105 -1.95 16.60 1.82
C VAL A 105 -0.44 16.47 2.09
N ILE A 106 0.14 17.39 2.86
CA ILE A 106 1.56 17.37 3.23
C ILE A 106 1.89 16.12 4.07
N GLN A 107 1.03 15.74 5.01
CA GLN A 107 1.19 14.49 5.75
C GLN A 107 1.17 13.27 4.82
N THR A 108 0.29 13.25 3.82
CA THR A 108 0.29 12.17 2.82
C THR A 108 1.56 12.15 1.98
N MET A 109 2.16 13.32 1.67
CA MET A 109 3.47 13.38 1.03
C MET A 109 4.56 12.74 1.89
N HIS A 110 4.59 13.05 3.20
CA HIS A 110 5.52 12.40 4.14
C HIS A 110 5.33 10.89 4.19
N ASP A 111 4.09 10.42 4.26
CA ASP A 111 3.78 8.99 4.28
C ASP A 111 4.25 8.27 3.00
N LEU A 112 4.06 8.91 1.83
CA LEU A 112 4.55 8.41 0.55
C LEU A 112 6.08 8.35 0.50
N ARG A 113 6.77 9.37 1.00
CA ARG A 113 8.24 9.36 1.10
C ARG A 113 8.75 8.28 2.05
N ALA A 114 8.06 8.05 3.18
CA ALA A 114 8.42 7.02 4.15
C ALA A 114 8.39 5.59 3.58
N VAL A 115 7.62 5.35 2.51
CA VAL A 115 7.61 4.07 1.78
C VAL A 115 8.47 4.07 0.51
N GLY A 116 9.26 5.12 0.28
CA GLY A 116 10.16 5.23 -0.86
C GLY A 116 9.45 5.55 -2.18
N CYS A 117 8.34 6.29 -2.17
CA CYS A 117 7.68 6.75 -3.40
C CYS A 117 8.51 7.83 -4.09
N ASP A 118 8.95 7.62 -5.33
CA ASP A 118 9.88 8.55 -6.00
C ASP A 118 9.19 9.74 -6.67
N ARG A 119 8.05 9.48 -7.33
CA ARG A 119 7.36 10.47 -8.18
C ARG A 119 5.95 10.77 -7.66
N LEU A 120 5.51 12.03 -7.80
CA LEU A 120 4.22 12.49 -7.31
C LEU A 120 3.45 13.27 -8.38
N THR A 121 2.14 13.04 -8.45
CA THR A 121 1.21 13.92 -9.19
C THR A 121 0.14 14.48 -8.28
N LEU A 122 -0.10 15.79 -8.36
CA LEU A 122 -1.20 16.48 -7.68
C LEU A 122 -2.10 17.10 -8.75
N GLY A 123 -3.35 16.67 -8.82
CA GLY A 123 -4.33 17.14 -9.79
C GLY A 123 -5.64 17.57 -9.16
N GLN A 124 -6.42 18.41 -9.83
CA GLN A 124 -7.77 18.75 -9.37
C GLN A 124 -8.72 17.57 -9.59
N TYR A 125 -9.48 17.22 -8.56
CA TYR A 125 -10.65 16.36 -8.66
C TYR A 125 -11.69 17.04 -9.54
N MET A 126 -11.97 16.40 -10.68
CA MET A 126 -13.05 16.80 -11.57
C MET A 126 -14.20 15.82 -11.41
N ARG A 127 -15.30 16.30 -10.85
CA ARG A 127 -16.50 15.49 -10.62
C ARG A 127 -17.04 14.96 -11.95
N PRO A 128 -17.05 13.64 -12.19
CA PRO A 128 -17.46 13.09 -13.48
C PRO A 128 -18.95 13.27 -13.76
N SER A 129 -19.79 13.19 -12.72
CA SER A 129 -21.24 13.36 -12.81
C SER A 129 -21.85 13.74 -11.46
N LEU A 130 -23.13 14.10 -11.47
CA LEU A 130 -23.88 14.44 -10.25
C LEU A 130 -24.05 13.27 -9.26
N GLN A 131 -23.78 12.03 -9.66
CA GLN A 131 -23.80 10.87 -8.75
C GLN A 131 -22.49 10.70 -7.98
N HIS A 132 -21.41 11.36 -8.41
CA HIS A 132 -20.12 11.32 -7.74
C HIS A 132 -20.03 12.37 -6.64
N LEU A 133 -19.03 12.25 -5.77
CA LEU A 133 -18.79 13.21 -4.69
C LEU A 133 -18.73 14.65 -5.23
N PRO A 134 -19.36 15.63 -4.55
CA PRO A 134 -19.24 17.03 -4.95
C PRO A 134 -17.81 17.53 -4.70
N VAL A 135 -17.32 18.37 -5.61
CA VAL A 135 -16.06 19.12 -5.39
C VAL A 135 -16.25 20.02 -4.16
N GLN A 136 -15.38 19.88 -3.17
CA GLN A 136 -15.38 20.69 -1.94
C GLN A 136 -14.57 21.97 -2.09
N LYS A 137 -13.51 21.92 -2.91
CA LYS A 137 -12.62 23.05 -3.18
C LYS A 137 -12.06 22.94 -4.59
N TYR A 138 -12.03 24.07 -5.30
CA TYR A 138 -11.18 24.23 -6.47
C TYR A 138 -9.88 24.88 -6.00
N TRP A 139 -8.80 24.11 -6.06
CA TRP A 139 -7.48 24.59 -5.67
C TRP A 139 -6.93 25.53 -6.75
N THR A 140 -6.31 26.65 -6.35
CA THR A 140 -5.77 27.62 -7.30
C THR A 140 -4.43 27.14 -7.90
N PRO A 141 -4.01 27.64 -9.07
CA PRO A 141 -2.68 27.36 -9.60
C PRO A 141 -1.56 27.62 -8.58
N ASP A 142 -1.60 28.76 -7.89
CA ASP A 142 -0.60 29.12 -6.86
C ASP A 142 -0.55 28.11 -5.71
N GLU A 143 -1.70 27.56 -5.29
CA GLU A 143 -1.72 26.53 -4.26
C GLU A 143 -1.14 25.20 -4.76
N PHE A 144 -1.36 24.84 -6.04
CA PHE A 144 -0.69 23.69 -6.66
C PHE A 144 0.82 23.92 -6.76
N ASP A 145 1.27 25.11 -7.15
CA ASP A 145 2.69 25.46 -7.22
C ASP A 145 3.35 25.36 -5.84
N HIS A 146 2.67 25.88 -4.80
CA HIS A 146 3.12 25.78 -3.42
C HIS A 146 3.27 24.33 -2.94
N LEU A 147 2.25 23.50 -3.15
CA LEU A 147 2.31 22.07 -2.81
C LEU A 147 3.37 21.32 -3.64
N GLY A 148 3.56 21.71 -4.89
CA GLY A 148 4.59 21.15 -5.77
C GLY A 148 6.01 21.44 -5.25
N ALA A 149 6.25 22.68 -4.80
CA ALA A 149 7.52 23.07 -4.18
C ALA A 149 7.80 22.28 -2.90
N ILE A 150 6.81 22.15 -2.02
CA ILE A 150 6.93 21.33 -0.79
C ILE A 150 7.28 19.88 -1.14
N ALA A 151 6.60 19.28 -2.12
CA ALA A 151 6.93 17.93 -2.56
C ALA A 151 8.38 17.83 -3.07
N GLY A 152 8.87 18.82 -3.81
CA GLY A 152 10.28 18.91 -4.22
C GLY A 152 11.23 18.92 -3.02
N GLU A 153 10.96 19.75 -2.02
CA GLU A 153 11.75 19.85 -0.77
C GLU A 153 11.75 18.53 0.04
N LEU A 154 10.65 17.77 0.00
CA LEU A 154 10.54 16.44 0.62
C LEU A 154 11.30 15.34 -0.14
N GLY A 155 11.90 15.67 -1.29
CA GLY A 155 12.77 14.77 -2.05
C GLY A 155 12.04 13.80 -2.97
N PHE A 156 10.87 14.17 -3.49
CA PHE A 156 10.33 13.50 -4.68
C PHE A 156 11.19 13.88 -5.89
N SER A 157 11.65 12.89 -6.66
CA SER A 157 12.53 13.11 -7.82
C SER A 157 11.81 13.72 -9.01
N HIS A 158 10.49 13.56 -9.10
CA HIS A 158 9.66 14.17 -10.14
C HIS A 158 8.28 14.50 -9.60
N VAL A 159 7.88 15.77 -9.73
CA VAL A 159 6.59 16.28 -9.27
C VAL A 159 5.88 16.98 -10.42
N ARG A 160 4.64 16.59 -10.67
CA ARG A 160 3.72 17.38 -11.50
C ARG A 160 2.54 17.82 -10.63
N SER A 161 2.35 19.12 -10.50
CA SER A 161 1.31 19.71 -9.66
C SER A 161 0.56 20.75 -10.46
N GLY A 162 -0.77 20.59 -10.58
CA GLY A 162 -1.58 21.56 -11.31
C GLY A 162 -3.00 21.08 -11.57
N PRO A 163 -3.96 21.98 -11.87
CA PRO A 163 -5.37 21.61 -11.98
C PRO A 163 -5.66 20.51 -13.00
N LEU A 164 -4.99 20.54 -14.16
CA LEU A 164 -5.20 19.59 -15.25
C LEU A 164 -4.26 18.38 -15.21
N VAL A 165 -3.36 18.30 -14.21
CA VAL A 165 -2.46 17.16 -14.07
C VAL A 165 -3.27 15.89 -13.83
N ARG A 166 -2.86 14.82 -14.50
CA ARG A 166 -3.36 13.45 -14.33
C ARG A 166 -2.16 12.53 -14.13
N SER A 167 -2.40 11.34 -13.60
CA SER A 167 -1.33 10.38 -13.29
C SER A 167 -0.51 9.97 -14.51
N SER A 168 -1.08 10.02 -15.73
CA SER A 168 -0.39 9.76 -17.01
C SER A 168 0.12 11.02 -17.72
N TYR A 169 -0.25 12.22 -17.26
CA TYR A 169 0.14 13.47 -17.91
C TYR A 169 1.68 13.60 -17.88
N HIS A 170 2.27 13.71 -19.07
CA HIS A 170 3.72 13.84 -19.31
C HIS A 170 4.57 12.70 -18.69
N ALA A 171 4.01 11.50 -18.53
CA ALA A 171 4.71 10.37 -17.91
C ALA A 171 5.86 9.79 -18.76
N GLY A 172 5.93 10.14 -20.05
CA GLY A 172 7.00 9.76 -20.97
C GLY A 172 7.90 10.92 -21.41
N GLU A 173 7.78 12.09 -20.76
CA GLU A 173 8.77 13.15 -20.93
C GLU A 173 9.95 12.85 -20.01
N ASP A 174 11.09 12.51 -20.62
CA ASP A 174 12.38 12.58 -19.96
C ASP A 174 12.72 14.08 -19.78
N GLU A 175 12.67 14.56 -18.55
CA GLU A 175 13.26 15.86 -18.14
C GLU A 175 14.35 15.62 -17.10
#